data_AF-E4YN99-F1
#
_entry.id   AF-E4YN99-F1
#
_cell.length_a   1.000
_cell.length_b   1.000
_cell.length_c   1.000
_cell.angle_alpha   90.00
_cell.angle_beta   90.00
_cell.angle_gamma   90.00
#
_symmetry.space_group_name_H-M   'P 1'
#
loop_
_entity.id
_entity.type
_entity.pdbx_description
1 polymer ?
#
loop_
_entity_poly.entity_id
_entity_poly.type
_entity_poly.pdbx_seq_one_letter_code
_entity_poly.pdbx_strand_id
1 'polypeptide(L)'
;MGKQKAVSKDLTEKILRECHEIYTEGEDCLTNVADLLGEKLLAPRKKITVMLMGNHSAGKSSFINWYINENIQRTGVAIETQGFTIVTSGK
;
A
#
# COMPACT_ATOMS: atom_id res chain seq x y z
N MET A 1 25.11 10.45 -19.98
CA MET A 1 24.97 9.62 -18.76
C MET A 1 24.36 10.49 -17.66
N GLY A 2 23.03 10.59 -17.61
CA GLY A 2 22.31 11.51 -16.74
C GLY A 2 22.19 10.96 -15.32
N LYS A 3 22.79 11.64 -14.33
CA LYS A 3 22.60 11.32 -12.91
C LYS A 3 21.15 11.64 -12.53
N GLN A 4 20.34 10.62 -12.25
CA GLN A 4 19.06 10.83 -11.58
C GLN A 4 19.33 11.39 -10.18
N LYS A 5 18.81 12.58 -9.90
CA LYS A 5 18.89 13.23 -8.59
C LYS A 5 17.95 12.47 -7.66
N ALA A 6 18.51 11.84 -6.62
CA ALA A 6 17.70 11.24 -5.56
C ALA A 6 16.87 12.35 -4.89
N VAL A 7 15.54 12.24 -4.96
CA VAL A 7 14.61 13.13 -4.24
C VAL A 7 14.80 12.91 -2.74
N SER A 8 14.91 14.00 -1.96
CA SER A 8 15.09 13.89 -0.52
C SER A 8 13.83 13.34 0.15
N LYS A 9 14.02 12.44 1.11
CA LYS A 9 12.95 11.76 1.86
C LYS A 9 11.97 12.76 2.52
N ASP A 10 12.50 13.91 2.95
CA ASP A 10 11.75 15.00 3.58
C ASP A 10 10.78 15.69 2.62
N LEU A 11 11.16 15.84 1.35
CA LEU A 11 10.28 16.45 0.34
C LEU A 11 9.09 15.53 0.05
N THR A 12 9.32 14.22 -0.06
CA THR A 12 8.24 13.24 -0.27
C THR A 12 7.26 13.24 0.91
N GLU A 13 7.76 13.30 2.14
CA GLU A 13 6.89 13.38 3.32
C GLU A 13 6.10 14.68 3.38
N LYS A 14 6.71 15.81 3.02
CA LYS A 14 6.02 17.10 2.91
C LYS A 14 4.91 17.07 1.88
N ILE A 15 5.17 16.56 0.67
CA ILE A 15 4.17 16.43 -0.40
C ILE A 15 3.02 15.53 0.05
N LEU A 16 3.31 14.38 0.67
CA LEU A 16 2.27 13.48 1.15
C LEU A 16 1.39 14.13 2.23
N ARG A 17 1.98 14.94 3.11
CA ARG A 17 1.23 15.69 4.12
C ARG A 17 0.31 16.74 3.47
N GLU A 18 0.85 17.58 2.59
CA GLU A 18 0.07 18.62 1.91
C GLU A 18 -1.07 18.01 1.08
N CYS A 19 -0.82 16.89 0.37
CA CYS A 19 -1.87 16.16 -0.32
C CYS A 19 -2.93 15.61 0.65
N HIS A 20 -2.54 15.14 1.83
CA HIS A 20 -3.50 14.65 2.82
C HIS A 20 -4.39 15.78 3.34
N GLU A 21 -3.79 16.94 3.65
CA GLU A 21 -4.49 18.12 4.15
C GLU A 21 -5.57 18.61 3.16
N ILE A 22 -5.31 18.61 1.85
CA ILE A 22 -6.32 18.95 0.82
C ILE A 22 -7.56 18.04 0.90
N TYR A 23 -7.39 16.78 1.30
CA TYR A 23 -8.50 15.83 1.39
C TYR A 23 -9.28 15.96 2.70
N THR A 24 -8.62 16.32 3.81
CA THR A 24 -9.19 16.16 5.16
C THR A 24 -9.37 17.46 5.94
N GLU A 25 -8.63 18.52 5.62
CA GLU A 25 -8.57 19.75 6.42
C GLU A 25 -9.29 20.92 5.73
N GLY A 26 -10.00 21.72 6.52
CA GLY A 26 -10.73 22.90 6.06
C GLY A 26 -12.21 22.63 5.72
N GLU A 27 -12.97 23.71 5.53
CA GLU A 27 -14.40 23.63 5.19
C GLU A 27 -14.62 23.03 3.78
N ASP A 28 -13.77 23.42 2.82
CA ASP A 28 -13.82 23.00 1.42
C ASP A 28 -12.97 21.74 1.11
N CYS A 29 -12.72 20.89 2.10
CA CYS A 29 -11.91 19.69 1.89
C CYS A 29 -12.62 18.69 0.96
N LEU A 30 -11.85 17.89 0.21
CA LEU A 30 -12.43 17.00 -0.81
C LEU A 30 -13.35 15.92 -0.21
N THR A 31 -13.13 15.52 1.05
CA THR A 31 -14.02 14.57 1.73
C THR A 31 -15.40 15.17 2.01
N ASN A 32 -15.48 16.43 2.45
CA ASN A 32 -16.76 17.13 2.62
C ASN A 32 -17.49 17.28 1.29
N VAL A 33 -16.77 17.61 0.21
CA VAL A 33 -17.36 17.72 -1.13
C VAL A 33 -17.90 16.36 -1.60
N ALA A 34 -17.17 15.27 -1.35
CA ALA A 34 -17.63 13.93 -1.68
C ALA A 34 -18.90 13.55 -0.88
N ASP A 35 -18.94 13.87 0.42
CA ASP A 35 -20.10 13.61 1.27
C ASP A 35 -21.35 14.36 0.77
N LEU A 36 -21.21 15.61 0.30
CA LEU A 36 -22.30 16.37 -0.33
C LEU A 36 -22.85 15.71 -1.60
N LEU A 37 -22.00 14.96 -2.32
CA LEU A 37 -22.36 14.19 -3.51
C LEU A 37 -22.85 12.77 -3.17
N GLY A 38 -22.85 12.38 -1.89
CA GLY A 38 -23.16 11.02 -1.45
C GLY A 38 -22.08 10.00 -1.79
N GLU A 39 -20.87 10.46 -2.09
CA GLU A 39 -19.73 9.64 -2.49
C GLU A 39 -18.74 9.46 -1.34
N LYS A 40 -18.05 8.31 -1.32
CA LYS A 40 -17.04 8.03 -0.30
C LYS A 40 -15.64 8.21 -0.86
N LEU A 41 -14.99 9.32 -0.49
CA LEU A 41 -13.60 9.59 -0.84
C LEU A 41 -12.65 9.19 0.29
N LEU A 42 -11.52 8.58 -0.06
CA LEU A 42 -10.46 8.22 0.90
C LEU A 42 -9.24 9.10 0.68
N ALA A 43 -8.77 9.75 1.74
CA ALA A 43 -7.54 10.52 1.70
C ALA A 43 -6.32 9.62 1.41
N PRO A 44 -5.28 10.14 0.71
CA PRO A 44 -4.05 9.41 0.47
C PRO A 44 -3.41 8.91 1.78
N ARG A 45 -2.95 7.66 1.79
CA ARG A 45 -2.31 7.02 2.95
C ARG A 45 -0.83 6.78 2.69
N LYS A 46 -0.01 6.94 3.74
CA LYS A 46 1.45 6.67 3.69
C LYS A 46 1.78 5.19 3.46
N LYS A 47 0.89 4.28 3.87
CA LYS A 47 1.08 2.82 3.69
C LYS A 47 0.64 2.39 2.29
N ILE A 48 1.60 1.87 1.51
CA ILE A 48 1.34 1.22 0.23
C ILE A 48 0.97 -0.24 0.49
N THR A 49 -0.15 -0.70 -0.07
CA THR A 49 -0.55 -2.11 -0.03
C THR A 49 -0.39 -2.69 -1.43
N VAL A 50 0.32 -3.80 -1.54
CA VAL A 50 0.54 -4.50 -2.82
C VAL A 50 -0.22 -5.81 -2.80
N MET A 51 -1.10 -6.03 -3.78
CA MET A 51 -1.79 -7.30 -3.96
C MET A 51 -0.97 -8.20 -4.89
N LEU A 52 -0.49 -9.32 -4.36
CA LEU A 52 0.19 -10.34 -5.19
C LEU A 52 -0.81 -11.36 -5.71
N MET A 53 -0.98 -11.40 -7.02
CA MET A 53 -1.85 -12.33 -7.73
C MET A 53 -1.04 -13.24 -8.65
N GLY A 54 -1.56 -14.42 -8.92
CA GLY A 54 -0.92 -15.39 -9.80
C GLY A 54 -1.55 -16.77 -9.64
N ASN A 55 -1.40 -17.60 -10.67
CA ASN A 55 -1.90 -18.96 -10.67
C ASN A 55 -1.41 -19.75 -9.44
N HIS A 56 -2.13 -20.81 -9.12
CA HIS A 56 -1.65 -21.88 -8.30
C HIS A 56 -0.18 -22.21 -8.60
N SER A 57 0.65 -22.34 -7.56
CA SER A 57 2.10 -22.61 -7.66
C SER A 57 2.98 -21.57 -8.36
N ALA A 58 2.50 -20.38 -8.71
CA ALA A 58 3.34 -19.31 -9.29
C ALA A 58 4.43 -18.75 -8.33
N GLY A 59 4.60 -19.32 -7.14
CA GLY A 59 5.62 -18.90 -6.18
C GLY A 59 5.25 -17.68 -5.33
N LYS A 60 3.97 -17.28 -5.28
CA LYS A 60 3.50 -16.10 -4.51
C LYS A 60 3.97 -16.11 -3.05
N SER A 61 3.68 -17.20 -2.34
CA SER A 61 4.06 -17.38 -0.94
C SER A 61 5.58 -17.42 -0.74
N SER A 62 6.30 -18.06 -1.67
CA SER A 62 7.76 -18.12 -1.64
C SER A 62 8.39 -16.75 -1.87
N PHE A 63 7.84 -15.95 -2.78
CA PHE A 63 8.30 -14.58 -3.02
C PHE A 63 8.11 -13.69 -1.80
N ILE A 64 6.95 -13.79 -1.12
CA ILE A 64 6.70 -13.03 0.10
C ILE A 64 7.75 -13.36 1.16
N ASN A 65 7.98 -14.65 1.43
CA ASN A 65 8.97 -15.08 2.42
C ASN A 65 10.39 -14.60 2.07
N TRP A 66 10.77 -14.72 0.80
CA TRP A 66 12.06 -14.23 0.30
C TRP A 66 12.19 -12.71 0.48
N TYR A 67 11.15 -11.94 0.14
CA TYR A 67 11.17 -10.48 0.18
C TYR A 67 11.32 -9.93 1.61
N ILE A 68 10.63 -10.54 2.57
CA ILE A 68 10.70 -10.14 3.98
C ILE A 68 11.87 -10.79 4.72
N ASN A 69 12.53 -11.77 4.10
CA ASN A 69 13.59 -12.60 4.67
C ASN A 69 13.15 -13.41 5.92
N GLU A 70 11.89 -13.89 5.92
CA GLU A 70 11.28 -14.68 7.00
C GLU A 70 10.28 -15.71 6.44
N ASN A 71 10.08 -16.84 7.13
CA ASN A 71 9.16 -17.90 6.70
C ASN A 71 7.76 -17.73 7.31
N ILE A 72 6.99 -16.74 6.85
CA ILE A 72 5.64 -16.46 7.38
C ILE A 72 4.53 -17.18 6.61
N GLN A 73 4.66 -17.31 5.28
CA GLN A 73 3.70 -18.00 4.44
C GLN A 73 4.12 -19.46 4.32
N ARG A 74 3.15 -20.38 4.40
CA ARG A 74 3.41 -21.80 4.09
C ARG A 74 3.70 -21.96 2.59
N THR A 75 4.67 -22.81 2.27
CA THR A 75 5.15 -23.08 0.90
C THR A 75 5.27 -24.59 0.68
N GLY A 76 5.35 -25.02 -0.59
CA GLY A 76 5.64 -26.42 -0.96
C GLY A 76 4.42 -27.34 -1.16
N VAL A 77 3.21 -26.80 -1.15
CA VAL A 77 1.98 -27.58 -1.10
C VAL A 77 0.88 -26.95 -1.94
N ALA A 78 0.26 -27.81 -2.76
CA ALA A 78 -0.45 -27.39 -3.94
C ALA A 78 -1.91 -26.99 -3.72
N ILE A 79 -2.39 -26.70 -2.51
CA ILE A 79 -3.78 -26.22 -2.28
C ILE A 79 -3.91 -25.46 -0.94
N GLU A 80 -2.81 -25.04 -0.30
CA GLU A 80 -2.92 -24.57 1.09
C GLU A 80 -3.46 -23.15 1.28
N THR A 81 -3.24 -22.21 0.37
CA THR A 81 -3.73 -20.85 0.55
C THR A 81 -5.23 -20.77 0.26
N GLN A 82 -6.05 -21.01 1.29
CA GLN A 82 -7.50 -20.87 1.26
C GLN A 82 -7.88 -19.46 1.72
N GLY A 83 -7.93 -18.51 0.76
CA GLY A 83 -8.34 -17.13 1.00
C GLY A 83 -7.21 -16.10 0.88
N PHE A 84 -7.47 -14.91 1.40
CA PHE A 84 -6.52 -13.80 1.37
C PHE A 84 -5.65 -13.78 2.62
N THR A 85 -4.33 -13.64 2.43
CA THR A 85 -3.40 -13.37 3.54
C THR A 85 -2.94 -11.92 3.49
N ILE A 86 -3.20 -11.17 4.56
CA ILE A 86 -2.68 -9.80 4.72
C ILE A 86 -1.40 -9.88 5.53
N VAL A 87 -0.27 -9.55 4.89
CA VAL A 87 1.03 -9.43 5.55
C VAL A 87 1.27 -7.97 5.87
N THR A 88 1.47 -7.65 7.15
CA THR A 88 1.74 -6.28 7.60
C THR A 88 2.78 -6.31 8.72
N SER A 89 3.57 -5.24 8.84
CA SER A 89 4.40 -5.05 10.01
C SER A 89 3.54 -4.68 11.23
N GLY A 90 3.71 -5.42 12.32
CA GLY A 90 3.22 -5.04 13.64
C GLY A 90 4.01 -3.88 14.23
N LYS A 91 3.53 -3.35 15.35
CA LYS A 91 4.23 -2.35 16.17
C LYS A 91 4.66 -3.01 17.48
#